data_AF-A0A7X1ZA61-F1
#
_entry.id   AF-A0A7X1ZA61-F1
#
_cell.length_a   1.000
_cell.length_b   1.000
_cell.length_c   1.000
_cell.angle_alpha   90.00
_cell.angle_beta   90.00
_cell.angle_gamma   90.00
#
_symmetry.space_group_name_H-M   'P 1'
#
loop_
_entity.id
_entity.type
_entity.pdbx_description
1 polymer ?
#
loop_
_entity_poly.entity_id
_entity_poly.type
_entity_poly.pdbx_seq_one_letter_code
_entity_poly.pdbx_strand_id
1 'polypeptide(L)' 'MMKFKKKHYTPQVDEMDCGVAALSMILKFYGFEHTLASLRVVARTDMEGTAALGIKRAAEQF' A
#
# COMPACT_ATOMS: atom_id res chain seq x y z
N MET A 1 11.94 20.19 1.97
CA MET A 1 12.01 18.81 1.44
C MET A 1 11.09 17.91 2.25
N MET A 2 10.11 17.25 1.63
CA MET A 2 9.35 16.20 2.33
C MET A 2 10.31 15.04 2.64
N LYS A 3 10.35 14.59 3.89
CA LYS A 3 11.19 13.47 4.36
C LYS A 3 10.30 12.36 4.91
N PHE A 4 10.62 11.12 4.54
CA PHE A 4 9.95 9.96 5.11
C PHE A 4 10.23 9.90 6.63
N LYS A 5 9.21 9.57 7.42
CA LYS A 5 9.24 9.58 8.88
C LYS A 5 8.54 8.33 9.41
N LYS A 6 8.80 7.98 10.66
CA LYS A 6 8.16 6.84 11.35
C LYS A 6 6.63 6.83 11.26
N LYS A 7 5.99 8.00 11.23
CA LYS A 7 4.52 8.12 11.09
C LYS A 7 3.96 7.57 9.76
N HIS A 8 4.78 7.51 8.71
CA HIS A 8 4.36 6.95 7.42
C HIS A 8 4.53 5.45 7.35
N TYR A 9 5.28 4.84 8.28
CA TYR A 9 5.48 3.40 8.30
C TYR A 9 4.15 2.67 8.51
N THR A 10 3.92 1.65 7.70
CA THR A 10 2.78 0.74 7.81
C THR A 10 3.34 -0.67 7.87
N PRO A 11 3.21 -1.39 9.01
CA PRO A 11 3.58 -2.79 9.06
C PRO A 11 2.59 -3.60 8.22
N GLN A 12 3.08 -4.66 7.57
CA GLN A 12 2.18 -5.66 6.96
C GLN A 12 1.49 -6.48 8.06
N VAL A 13 0.21 -6.82 7.84
CA VAL A 13 -0.57 -7.62 8.78
C VAL A 13 -0.49 -9.09 8.39
N ASP A 14 -0.68 -9.38 7.10
CA ASP A 14 -0.56 -10.71 6.52
C ASP A 14 0.70 -10.83 5.66
N GLU A 15 1.17 -12.04 5.39
CA GLU A 15 2.38 -12.28 4.59
C GLU A 15 2.26 -11.72 3.16
N MET A 16 1.07 -11.88 2.56
CA MET A 16 0.70 -11.40 1.21
C MET A 16 0.64 -9.86 1.06
N ASP A 17 0.71 -9.11 2.17
CA ASP A 17 0.49 -7.66 2.16
C ASP A 17 1.70 -6.81 1.81
N CYS A 18 2.88 -7.39 1.65
CA CYS A 18 4.14 -6.63 1.55
C CYS A 18 4.05 -5.49 0.52
N GLY A 19 3.42 -5.73 -0.63
CA GLY A 19 3.19 -4.72 -1.67
C GLY A 19 2.21 -3.61 -1.27
N VAL A 20 1.05 -3.97 -0.69
CA VAL A 20 0.03 -2.98 -0.27
C VAL A 20 0.45 -2.19 0.98
N ALA A 21 1.26 -2.78 1.85
CA ALA A 21 1.89 -2.08 2.96
C ALA A 21 2.89 -1.03 2.46
N ALA A 22 3.72 -1.38 1.47
CA ALA A 22 4.60 -0.43 0.81
C ALA A 22 3.83 0.71 0.13
N LEU A 23 2.75 0.39 -0.58
CA LEU A 23 1.88 1.41 -1.19
C LEU A 23 1.25 2.33 -0.13
N SER A 24 0.76 1.78 0.98
CA SER A 24 0.25 2.56 2.12
C SER A 24 1.28 3.55 2.66
N MET A 25 2.55 3.15 2.77
CA MET A 25 3.63 4.03 3.23
C MET A 25 3.87 5.20 2.29
N ILE A 26 3.83 4.95 0.98
CA ILE A 26 3.98 6.00 -0.05
C ILE A 26 2.78 6.95 0.00
N LEU A 27 1.55 6.44 0.02
CA LEU A 27 0.34 7.26 0.11
C LEU A 27 0.35 8.16 1.35
N LYS A 28 0.71 7.60 2.52
CA LYS A 28 0.87 8.37 3.77
C LYS A 28 1.91 9.48 3.66
N PHE A 29 3.01 9.25 2.94
CA PHE A 29 4.03 10.26 2.71
C PHE A 29 3.51 11.45 1.90
N TYR A 30 2.56 11.21 0.97
CA TYR A 30 1.88 12.24 0.18
C TYR A 30 0.60 12.80 0.83
N GLY A 31 0.24 12.32 2.03
CA GLY A 31 -0.90 12.83 2.80
C GLY A 31 -2.22 12.07 2.59
N PHE A 32 -2.19 10.93 1.91
CA PHE A 32 -3.36 10.06 1.70
C PHE A 32 -3.33 8.88 2.68
N GLU A 33 -4.43 8.65 3.39
CA GLU A 33 -4.58 7.53 4.33
C GLU A 33 -5.68 6.56 3.89
N HIS A 34 -5.28 5.31 3.64
CA HIS A 34 -6.18 4.22 3.29
C HIS A 34 -5.87 3.00 4.15
N THR A 35 -6.90 2.22 4.45
CA THR A 35 -6.74 0.94 5.15
C THR A 35 -6.02 -0.08 4.27
N LEU A 36 -5.28 -1.02 4.88
CA LEU A 36 -4.71 -2.13 4.11
C LEU A 36 -5.79 -2.99 3.45
N ALA A 37 -6.93 -3.18 4.11
CA ALA A 37 -8.06 -3.92 3.56
C ALA A 37 -8.57 -3.30 2.24
N SER A 38 -8.74 -1.97 2.18
CA SER A 38 -9.13 -1.29 0.93
C SER A 38 -8.06 -1.41 -0.15
N LEU A 39 -6.78 -1.31 0.21
CA LEU A 39 -5.68 -1.44 -0.74
C LEU A 39 -5.59 -2.87 -1.31
N ARG A 40 -5.81 -3.92 -0.51
CA ARG A 40 -5.86 -5.32 -0.96
C ARG A 40 -6.93 -5.52 -2.03
N VAL A 41 -8.14 -5.01 -1.80
CA VAL A 41 -9.26 -5.15 -2.73
C VAL A 41 -8.95 -4.50 -4.07
N VAL A 42 -8.41 -3.28 -4.05
CA VAL A 42 -8.11 -2.52 -5.27
C VAL A 42 -6.89 -3.10 -6.00
N ALA A 43 -5.83 -3.45 -5.28
CA ALA A 43 -4.62 -4.01 -5.86
C ALA A 43 -4.78 -5.48 -6.31
N ARG A 44 -5.93 -6.10 -6.02
CA ARG A 44 -6.23 -7.51 -6.28
C ARG A 44 -5.19 -8.43 -5.62
N THR A 45 -4.83 -8.13 -4.38
CA THR A 45 -3.94 -8.95 -3.57
C THR A 45 -4.62 -10.29 -3.26
N ASP A 46 -3.94 -11.39 -3.56
CA ASP A 46 -4.38 -12.75 -3.28
C ASP A 46 -3.32 -13.50 -2.43
N MET A 47 -3.50 -14.81 -2.23
CA MET A 47 -2.64 -15.60 -1.36
C MET A 47 -1.17 -15.64 -1.82
N GLU A 48 -0.89 -15.41 -3.11
CA GLU A 48 0.47 -15.33 -3.65
C GLU A 48 1.09 -13.93 -3.47
N GLY A 49 0.29 -12.94 -3.08
CA GLY A 49 0.71 -11.56 -2.87
C GLY A 49 0.05 -10.60 -3.84
N THR A 50 0.81 -9.61 -4.29
CA THR A 50 0.30 -8.54 -5.17
C THR A 50 1.19 -8.37 -6.39
N ALA A 51 0.62 -8.48 -7.58
CA ALA A 51 1.34 -8.20 -8.82
C ALA A 51 1.71 -6.71 -8.95
N ALA A 52 2.84 -6.40 -9.59
CA ALA A 52 3.28 -5.01 -9.83
C ALA A 52 2.23 -4.19 -10.60
N LEU A 53 1.53 -4.80 -11.57
CA LEU A 53 0.42 -4.17 -12.28
C LEU A 53 -0.75 -3.83 -11.34
N GLY A 54 -1.03 -4.68 -10.35
CA GLY A 54 -2.05 -4.45 -9.32
C GLY A 54 -1.71 -3.23 -8.46
N ILE A 55 -0.45 -3.13 -8.01
CA ILE A 55 0.06 -1.96 -7.27
C ILE A 55 -0.08 -0.68 -8.11
N LYS A 56 0.36 -0.71 -9.37
CA LYS A 56 0.25 0.44 -10.28
C LYS A 56 -1.19 0.90 -10.44
N ARG A 57 -2.12 -0.02 -10.69
CA ARG A 57 -3.55 0.30 -10.83
C ARG A 57 -4.16 0.84 -9.54
N ALA A 58 -3.75 0.30 -8.39
CA ALA A 58 -4.20 0.80 -7.10
C ALA A 58 -3.70 2.22 -6.85
N ALA A 59 -2.43 2.51 -7.15
CA ALA A 59 -1.87 3.85 -7.04
C ALA A 59 -2.51 4.87 -8.00
N GLU A 60 -3.13 4.45 -9.10
CA GLU A 60 -3.87 5.36 -10.00
C GLU A 60 -5.30 5.66 -9.53
N GLN A 61 -5.84 4.88 -8.59
CA GLN A 61 -7.15 5.13 -7.99
C GLN A 61 -7.12 6.06 -6.77
N PHE A 62 -5.93 6.32 -6.22
CA PHE A 62 -5.71 7.15 -5.02
C PHE A 62 -4.77 8.31 -5.34
#